data_AF-A0AAU5A5R1-F1
#
_entry.id   AF-A0AAU5A5R1-F1
#
_cell.length_a   1.000
_cell.length_b   1.000
_cell.length_c   1.000
_cell.angle_alpha   90.00
_cell.angle_beta   90.00
_cell.angle_gamma   90.00
#
_symmetry.space_group_name_H-M   'P 1'
#
loop_
_entity.id
_entity.type
_entity.pdbx_description
1 polymer ?
#
loop_
_entity_poly.entity_id
_entity_poly.type
_entity_poly.pdbx_seq_one_letter_code
_entity_poly.pdbx_strand_id
1 'polypeptide(L)'
;MDLPMPLAMPGKPSNELRDLLAAVLEAIDLPHPATVGGNEAHDQLLAVRVTHARIALRAVLDDTPGDLGPAWNAAYLRERLAEHPIAGYVTADQAHAALDAGATWSEAVTLPTGGGQ
;
A
#
# COMPACT_ATOMS: atom_id res chain seq x y z
N MET A 1 -35.86 8.69 -35.63
CA MET A 1 -35.50 7.43 -34.97
C MET A 1 -34.06 7.62 -34.53
N ASP A 2 -33.86 8.12 -33.32
CA ASP A 2 -32.51 8.33 -32.77
C ASP A 2 -31.89 6.97 -32.46
N LEU A 3 -30.76 6.68 -33.10
CA LEU A 3 -29.95 5.53 -32.74
C LEU A 3 -29.34 5.81 -31.35
N PRO A 4 -29.35 4.85 -30.41
CA PRO A 4 -28.70 5.04 -29.13
C PRO A 4 -27.22 5.33 -29.35
N MET A 5 -26.72 6.43 -28.77
CA MET A 5 -25.29 6.74 -28.72
C MET A 5 -24.54 5.50 -28.21
N PRO A 6 -23.47 5.05 -28.88
CA PRO A 6 -22.69 3.92 -28.40
C PRO A 6 -22.24 4.23 -26.97
N LEU A 7 -22.50 3.30 -26.04
CA LEU A 7 -21.98 3.36 -24.67
C LEU A 7 -20.47 3.55 -24.79
N ALA A 8 -19.98 4.76 -24.53
CA ALA A 8 -18.56 5.04 -24.54
C ALA A 8 -17.93 4.14 -23.48
N MET A 9 -17.26 3.06 -23.92
CA MET A 9 -16.46 2.24 -23.03
C MET A 9 -15.50 3.19 -22.31
N PRO A 10 -15.46 3.22 -20.98
CA PRO A 10 -14.63 4.16 -20.26
C PRO A 10 -13.21 4.02 -20.79
N GLY A 11 -12.68 5.12 -21.32
CA GLY A 11 -11.33 5.17 -21.84
C GLY A 11 -10.34 4.72 -20.78
N LYS A 12 -9.20 4.22 -21.23
CA LYS A 12 -8.07 3.86 -20.37
C LYS A 12 -7.81 5.03 -19.39
N PRO A 13 -7.73 4.81 -18.05
CA PRO A 13 -7.50 5.91 -17.11
C PRO A 13 -6.20 6.65 -17.43
N SER A 14 -6.15 7.95 -17.09
CA SER A 14 -4.95 8.78 -17.28
C SER A 14 -3.76 8.19 -16.51
N ASN A 15 -2.55 8.55 -16.92
CA ASN A 15 -1.34 8.07 -16.23
C ASN A 15 -1.27 8.57 -14.78
N GLU A 16 -1.76 9.78 -14.52
CA GLU A 16 -1.81 10.35 -13.17
C GLU A 16 -2.80 9.60 -12.27
N LEU A 17 -3.98 9.25 -12.80
CA LEU A 17 -4.95 8.43 -12.07
C LEU A 17 -4.43 7.02 -11.81
N ARG A 18 -3.74 6.42 -12.79
CA ARG A 18 -3.05 5.14 -12.59
C ARG A 18 -2.01 5.22 -11.48
N ASP A 19 -1.24 6.30 -11.46
CA ASP A 19 -0.16 6.47 -10.50
C ASP A 19 -0.72 6.61 -9.06
N LEU A 20 -1.81 7.36 -8.89
CA LEU A 20 -2.55 7.41 -7.63
C LEU A 20 -3.07 6.02 -7.23
N LEU A 21 -3.68 5.28 -8.15
CA LEU A 21 -4.18 3.93 -7.87
C LEU A 21 -3.03 2.96 -7.51
N ALA A 22 -1.86 3.11 -8.13
CA ALA A 22 -0.67 2.33 -7.78
C ALA A 22 -0.18 2.65 -6.35
N ALA A 23 -0.15 3.93 -5.97
CA ALA A 23 0.19 4.33 -4.60
C ALA A 23 -0.86 3.84 -3.57
N VAL A 24 -2.14 3.80 -3.94
CA VAL A 24 -3.19 3.21 -3.10
C VAL A 24 -2.99 1.71 -2.94
N LEU A 25 -2.63 0.99 -4.01
CA LEU A 25 -2.28 -0.43 -3.90
C LEU A 25 -1.08 -0.64 -2.98
N GLU A 26 -0.02 0.15 -3.13
CA GLU A 26 1.16 0.12 -2.24
C GLU A 26 0.81 0.33 -0.75
N ALA A 27 -0.24 1.12 -0.48
CA ALA A 27 -0.72 1.36 0.88
C ALA A 27 -1.47 0.17 1.50
N ILE A 28 -2.13 -0.66 0.70
CA ILE A 28 -3.04 -1.71 1.19
C ILE A 28 -2.54 -3.14 0.94
N ASP A 29 -1.68 -3.33 -0.06
CA ASP A 29 -1.12 -4.62 -0.46
C ASP A 29 0.13 -4.94 0.37
N LEU A 30 -0.06 -5.00 1.69
CA LEU A 30 1.02 -5.35 2.60
C LEU A 30 1.29 -6.86 2.54
N PRO A 31 2.56 -7.27 2.55
CA PRO A 31 2.90 -8.69 2.58
C PRO A 31 2.45 -9.32 3.89
N HIS A 32 1.97 -10.56 3.79
CA HIS A 32 1.40 -11.27 4.93
C HIS A 32 2.49 -11.64 5.96
N PRO A 33 2.19 -11.59 7.26
CA PRO A 33 3.10 -12.07 8.30
C PRO A 33 3.40 -13.56 8.15
N ALA A 34 4.64 -13.96 8.44
CA ALA A 34 5.03 -15.37 8.47
C ALA A 34 4.42 -16.15 9.65
N THR A 35 4.00 -15.44 10.72
CA THR A 35 3.41 -16.04 11.92
C THR A 35 2.26 -15.20 12.45
N VAL A 36 1.37 -15.83 13.22
CA VAL A 36 0.29 -15.15 13.94
C VAL A 36 0.80 -14.04 14.87
N GLY A 37 2.01 -14.18 15.41
CA GLY A 37 2.63 -13.16 16.26
C GLY A 37 2.90 -11.84 15.53
N GLY A 38 2.97 -11.84 14.19
CA GLY A 38 3.14 -10.63 13.38
C GLY A 38 1.82 -9.93 13.02
N ASN A 39 0.67 -10.54 13.30
CA ASN A 39 -0.64 -9.99 12.90
C ASN A 39 -0.90 -8.62 13.53
N GLU A 40 -0.56 -8.43 14.80
CA GLU A 40 -0.79 -7.15 15.48
C GLU A 40 -0.02 -6.00 14.81
N ALA A 41 1.27 -6.19 14.54
CA ALA A 41 2.10 -5.17 13.87
C ALA A 41 1.62 -4.91 12.43
N HIS A 42 1.25 -5.97 11.70
CA HIS A 42 0.67 -5.86 10.37
C HIS A 42 -0.63 -5.05 10.37
N ASP A 43 -1.55 -5.35 11.28
CA ASP A 43 -2.86 -4.71 11.34
C ASP A 43 -2.75 -3.24 11.74
N GLN A 44 -1.86 -2.91 12.68
CA GLN A 44 -1.55 -1.54 13.05
C GLN A 44 -0.96 -0.75 11.87
N LEU A 45 0.00 -1.34 11.15
CA LEU A 45 0.60 -0.70 9.98
C LEU A 45 -0.42 -0.47 8.86
N LEU A 46 -1.23 -1.49 8.55
CA LEU A 46 -2.28 -1.40 7.55
C LEU A 46 -3.30 -0.31 7.90
N ALA A 47 -3.73 -0.23 9.16
CA ALA A 47 -4.68 0.79 9.61
C ALA A 47 -4.17 2.22 9.38
N VAL A 48 -2.88 2.47 9.68
CA VAL A 48 -2.24 3.77 9.45
C VAL A 48 -2.15 4.08 7.95
N ARG A 49 -1.63 3.15 7.15
CA ARG A 49 -1.48 3.34 5.69
C ARG A 49 -2.82 3.53 4.98
N VAL A 50 -3.86 2.77 5.35
CA VAL A 50 -5.23 2.93 4.84
C VAL A 50 -5.80 4.31 5.17
N THR A 51 -5.46 4.88 6.34
CA THR A 51 -5.89 6.23 6.70
C THR A 51 -5.35 7.27 5.70
N HIS A 52 -4.08 7.18 5.32
CA HIS A 52 -3.49 8.08 4.32
C HIS A 52 -4.09 7.85 2.93
N ALA A 53 -4.26 6.59 2.51
CA ALA A 53 -4.90 6.28 1.23
C ALA A 53 -6.33 6.84 1.15
N ARG A 54 -7.10 6.73 2.25
CA ARG A 54 -8.43 7.31 2.36
C ARG A 54 -8.42 8.83 2.20
N ILE A 55 -7.47 9.53 2.84
CA ILE A 55 -7.33 10.99 2.73
C ILE A 55 -7.04 11.39 1.29
N ALA A 56 -6.07 10.75 0.63
CA ALA A 56 -5.72 11.03 -0.76
C ALA A 56 -6.89 10.79 -1.73
N LEU A 57 -7.61 9.67 -1.57
CA LEU A 57 -8.80 9.38 -2.37
C LEU A 57 -9.91 10.41 -2.16
N ARG A 58 -10.13 10.83 -0.90
CA ARG A 58 -11.16 11.82 -0.55
C ARG A 58 -10.87 13.18 -1.18
N ALA A 59 -9.61 13.62 -1.17
CA ALA A 59 -9.20 14.90 -1.78
C ALA A 59 -9.56 14.96 -3.27
N VAL A 60 -9.30 13.87 -4.01
CA VAL A 60 -9.58 13.78 -5.46
C VAL A 60 -11.07 13.58 -5.75
N LEU A 61 -11.79 12.80 -4.94
CA LEU A 61 -13.21 12.50 -5.19
C LEU A 61 -14.14 13.65 -4.85
N ASP A 62 -13.84 14.41 -3.81
CA ASP A 62 -14.73 15.47 -3.32
C ASP A 62 -14.50 16.82 -4.02
N ASP A 63 -13.59 16.89 -5.00
CA ASP A 63 -13.19 18.12 -5.71
C ASP A 63 -12.93 19.27 -4.72
N THR A 64 -12.11 18.95 -3.70
CA THR A 64 -11.90 19.85 -2.58
C THR A 64 -11.21 21.13 -3.06
N PRO A 65 -11.67 22.34 -2.66
CA PRO A 65 -10.98 23.57 -3.04
C PRO A 65 -9.50 23.53 -2.64
N GLY A 66 -8.61 23.67 -3.63
CA GLY A 66 -7.17 23.56 -3.43
C GLY A 66 -6.58 22.17 -3.66
N ASP A 67 -7.36 21.19 -4.12
CA ASP A 67 -6.81 19.94 -4.62
C ASP A 67 -5.88 20.21 -5.82
N LEU A 68 -4.72 19.57 -5.78
CA LEU A 68 -3.67 19.70 -6.80
C LEU A 68 -3.71 18.51 -7.78
N GLY A 69 -4.76 17.70 -7.72
CA GLY A 69 -5.05 16.61 -8.63
C GLY A 69 -4.37 15.27 -8.28
N PRO A 70 -4.60 14.23 -9.10
CA PRO A 70 -4.15 12.86 -8.80
C PRO A 70 -2.63 12.72 -8.64
N ALA A 71 -1.83 13.46 -9.44
CA ALA A 71 -0.37 13.39 -9.37
C ALA A 71 0.19 13.89 -8.03
N TRP A 72 -0.35 14.99 -7.50
CA TRP A 72 0.03 15.50 -6.19
C TRP A 72 -0.36 14.54 -5.07
N ASN A 73 -1.58 14.00 -5.12
CA ASN A 73 -2.07 13.06 -4.12
C ASN A 73 -1.29 11.74 -4.12
N ALA A 74 -0.81 11.29 -5.28
CA ALA A 74 0.10 10.13 -5.38
C ALA A 74 1.45 10.40 -4.70
N ALA A 75 2.05 11.58 -4.93
CA ALA A 75 3.30 11.97 -4.29
C ALA A 75 3.15 12.10 -2.77
N TYR A 76 2.09 12.79 -2.31
CA TYR A 76 1.75 12.89 -0.89
C TYR A 76 1.58 11.52 -0.24
N LEU A 77 0.85 10.60 -0.89
CA LEU A 77 0.62 9.27 -0.34
C LEU A 77 1.95 8.53 -0.18
N ARG A 78 2.81 8.54 -1.20
CA ARG A 78 4.14 7.88 -1.12
C ARG A 78 5.03 8.46 -0.03
N GLU A 79 5.01 9.78 0.17
CA GLU A 79 5.71 10.41 1.28
C GLU A 79 5.23 9.82 2.63
N ARG A 80 3.91 9.69 2.82
CA ARG A 80 3.34 9.08 4.03
C ARG A 80 3.66 7.58 4.15
N LEU A 81 3.69 6.85 3.04
CA LEU A 81 4.09 5.42 3.07
C LEU A 81 5.57 5.25 3.44
N ALA A 82 6.43 6.19 3.05
CA ALA A 82 7.84 6.19 3.43
C ALA A 82 8.04 6.47 4.93
N GLU A 83 7.18 7.28 5.55
CA GLU A 83 7.15 7.47 7.02
C GLU A 83 6.68 6.21 7.78
N HIS A 84 6.00 5.29 7.09
CA HIS A 84 5.45 4.07 7.67
C HIS A 84 5.93 2.83 6.90
N PRO A 85 7.23 2.48 6.92
CA PRO A 85 7.77 1.35 6.18
C PRO A 85 7.19 0.01 6.67
N ILE A 86 7.24 -1.02 5.81
CA ILE A 86 6.89 -2.40 6.19
C ILE A 86 7.94 -2.91 7.17
N ALA A 87 7.62 -2.85 8.45
CA ALA A 87 8.50 -3.20 9.55
C ALA A 87 7.68 -3.71 10.75
N GLY A 88 8.37 -4.29 11.75
CA GLY A 88 7.75 -4.79 12.99
C GLY A 88 7.19 -6.21 12.90
N TYR A 89 7.29 -6.88 11.75
CA TYR A 89 7.03 -8.31 11.60
C TYR A 89 7.87 -8.90 10.45
N VAL A 90 8.08 -10.21 10.47
CA VAL A 90 8.70 -10.95 9.36
C VAL A 90 7.62 -11.36 8.38
N THR A 91 7.83 -11.11 7.09
CA THR A 91 6.90 -11.51 6.03
C THR A 91 7.07 -12.99 5.66
N ALA A 92 6.02 -13.61 5.12
CA ALA A 92 6.11 -14.99 4.62
C ALA A 92 7.23 -15.17 3.59
N ASP A 93 7.41 -14.20 2.68
CA ASP A 93 8.48 -14.25 1.66
C ASP A 93 9.87 -14.15 2.29
N GLN A 94 10.05 -13.28 3.29
CA GLN A 94 11.32 -13.18 4.03
C GLN A 94 11.64 -14.49 4.76
N ALA A 95 10.64 -15.11 5.39
CA ALA A 95 10.83 -16.38 6.08
C ALA A 95 11.20 -17.50 5.08
N HIS A 96 10.52 -17.61 3.94
CA HIS A 96 10.87 -18.59 2.90
C HIS A 96 12.26 -18.35 2.33
N ALA A 97 12.64 -17.10 2.05
CA ALA A 97 13.98 -16.77 1.58
C ALA A 97 15.06 -17.16 2.59
N ALA A 98 14.80 -17.00 3.90
CA ALA A 98 15.71 -17.44 4.95
C ALA A 98 15.82 -18.97 5.03
N LEU A 99 14.71 -19.70 4.86
CA LEU A 99 14.72 -21.16 4.79
C LEU A 99 15.52 -21.67 3.58
N ASP A 100 15.35 -21.04 2.41
CA ASP A 100 16.11 -21.35 1.20
C ASP A 100 17.62 -21.08 1.38
N ALA A 101 17.97 -20.12 2.25
CA ALA A 101 19.34 -19.83 2.65
C ALA A 101 19.87 -20.77 3.76
N GLY A 102 19.08 -21.74 4.23
CA GLY A 102 19.47 -22.76 5.20
C GLY A 102 19.19 -22.42 6.66
N ALA A 103 18.44 -21.35 6.93
CA ALA A 103 17.98 -21.05 8.30
C ALA A 103 16.98 -22.10 8.79
N THR A 104 16.92 -22.32 10.10
CA THR A 104 15.81 -23.03 10.73
C THR A 104 14.55 -22.16 10.72
N TRP A 105 13.38 -22.77 10.90
CA TRP A 105 12.12 -22.01 11.01
C TRP A 105 12.18 -20.95 12.13
N SER A 106 12.74 -21.30 13.29
CA SER A 106 12.85 -20.36 14.42
C SER A 106 13.70 -19.14 14.07
N GLU A 107 14.80 -19.33 13.33
CA GLU A 107 15.64 -18.23 12.86
C GLU A 107 14.93 -17.41 11.77
N ALA A 108 14.26 -18.10 10.84
CA ALA A 108 13.56 -17.48 9.71
C ALA A 108 12.42 -16.54 10.14
N VAL A 109 11.74 -16.81 11.26
CA VAL A 109 10.63 -15.96 11.75
C VAL A 109 11.03 -15.00 12.86
N THR A 110 12.30 -14.99 13.27
CA THR A 110 12.79 -14.05 14.27
C THR A 110 13.08 -12.72 13.59
N LEU A 111 12.48 -11.64 14.10
CA LEU A 111 12.83 -10.29 13.67
C LEU A 111 14.32 -10.04 13.88
N PRO A 112 15.03 -9.45 12.90
CA PRO A 112 16.42 -9.06 13.10
C PRO A 112 16.53 -8.17 14.34
N THR A 113 17.36 -8.56 15.31
CA THR A 113 17.66 -7.72 16.47
C THR A 113 18.54 -6.55 16.01
N GLY A 114 17.92 -5.47 15.53
CA GLY A 114 18.62 -4.21 15.25
C GLY A 114 17.94 -3.32 14.20
N GLY A 115 17.44 -2.16 14.65
CA GLY A 115 17.13 -1.03 13.77
C GLY A 115 15.89 -0.22 14.15
N GLY A 116 15.99 0.62 15.19
CA GLY A 116 14.94 1.58 15.54
C GLY A 116 15.15 2.23 16.91
N GLN A 117 16.20 3.05 17.02
CA GLN A 117 16.17 4.24 17.89
C GLN A 117 15.50 5.36 17.10
#